data_AF-A0A0Q7HRX2-F1
#
_entry.id   AF-A0A0Q7HRX2-F1
#
_cell.length_a   1.000
_cell.length_b   1.000
_cell.length_c   1.000
_cell.angle_alpha   90.00
_cell.angle_beta   90.00
_cell.angle_gamma   90.00
#
_symmetry.space_group_name_H-M   'P 1'
#
loop_
_entity.id
_entity.type
_entity.pdbx_description
1 polymer ?
#
loop_
_entity_poly.entity_id
_entity_poly.type
_entity_poly.pdbx_seq_one_letter_code
_entity_poly.pdbx_strand_id
1 'polypeptide(L)'
;MQEPDAGWRRSRSAPCRCGRRPLLAVSRFDAGIEVLTQNQHFKMNYDTPYIRNLPTRLEITSSSDTDTGTENHGPVYEDPFRVELDAFRDSIVNGTPNRMTLEDSLADLLLFKAVGRHFHAP
;
A
#
# COMPACT_ATOMS: atom_id res chain seq x y z
N MET A 1 -19.08 -56.82 -4.26
CA MET A 1 -19.36 -55.49 -3.68
C MET A 1 -18.85 -54.50 -4.70
N GLN A 2 -19.79 -53.85 -5.40
CA GLN A 2 -19.57 -53.07 -6.61
C GLN A 2 -19.31 -51.61 -6.20
N GLU A 3 -18.23 -51.00 -6.70
CA GLU A 3 -17.99 -49.55 -6.62
C GLU A 3 -19.05 -48.80 -7.45
N PRO A 4 -19.75 -47.77 -6.92
CA PRO A 4 -20.65 -46.96 -7.72
C PRO A 4 -19.94 -45.73 -8.32
N ASP A 5 -19.99 -45.64 -9.66
CA ASP A 5 -19.70 -44.47 -10.48
C ASP A 5 -20.47 -43.22 -10.00
N ALA A 6 -19.79 -42.30 -9.31
CA ALA A 6 -20.31 -40.97 -9.02
C ALA A 6 -19.87 -39.98 -10.11
N GLY A 7 -20.53 -40.06 -11.26
CA GLY A 7 -20.38 -39.12 -12.37
C GLY A 7 -20.73 -37.69 -11.97
N TRP A 8 -19.75 -36.79 -12.02
CA TRP A 8 -19.91 -35.36 -11.79
C TRP A 8 -20.71 -34.72 -12.94
N ARG A 9 -22.04 -34.70 -12.85
CA ARG A 9 -22.90 -33.93 -13.76
C ARG A 9 -22.74 -32.44 -13.46
N ARG A 10 -22.05 -31.71 -14.35
CA ARG A 10 -22.11 -30.24 -14.38
C ARG A 10 -23.55 -29.83 -14.69
N SER A 11 -24.32 -29.42 -13.68
CA SER A 11 -25.60 -28.77 -13.89
C SER A 11 -25.33 -27.43 -14.59
N ARG A 12 -25.84 -27.28 -15.81
CA ARG A 12 -25.88 -25.99 -16.51
C ARG A 12 -26.95 -25.14 -15.84
N SER A 13 -26.61 -24.53 -14.71
CA SER A 13 -27.42 -23.45 -14.15
C SER A 13 -27.37 -22.25 -15.11
N ALA A 14 -28.54 -21.66 -15.33
CA ALA A 14 -28.92 -20.64 -16.30
C ALA A 14 -27.86 -19.56 -16.65
N PRO A 15 -27.92 -18.99 -17.87
CA PRO A 15 -27.06 -17.87 -18.24
C PRO A 15 -27.29 -16.69 -17.29
N CYS A 16 -26.23 -16.28 -16.59
CA CYS A 16 -26.19 -15.04 -15.84
C CYS A 16 -26.67 -13.91 -16.74
N ARG A 17 -27.88 -13.38 -16.51
CA ARG A 17 -28.31 -12.13 -17.13
C ARG A 17 -27.32 -11.07 -16.68
N CYS A 18 -26.43 -10.67 -17.59
CA CYS A 18 -25.64 -9.47 -17.45
C CYS A 18 -26.62 -8.28 -17.51
N GLY A 19 -27.25 -8.00 -16.37
CA GLY A 19 -28.02 -6.79 -16.18
C GLY A 19 -27.08 -5.62 -16.38
N ARG A 20 -27.48 -4.68 -17.25
CA ARG A 20 -26.82 -3.38 -17.42
C ARG A 20 -26.60 -2.76 -16.04
N ARG A 21 -25.39 -2.89 -15.49
CA ARG A 21 -24.98 -2.10 -14.32
C ARG A 21 -24.79 -0.67 -14.80
N PRO A 22 -25.38 0.34 -14.14
CA PRO A 22 -25.10 1.72 -14.48
C PRO A 22 -23.60 1.98 -14.32
N LEU A 23 -22.99 2.52 -15.37
CA LEU A 23 -21.57 2.87 -15.49
C LEU A 23 -21.23 4.14 -14.69
N LEU A 24 -21.56 4.15 -13.41
CA LEU A 24 -21.06 5.14 -12.46
C LEU A 24 -20.40 4.40 -11.30
N ALA A 25 -19.41 3.58 -11.64
CA ALA A 25 -18.52 3.02 -10.65
C ALA A 25 -17.51 4.11 -10.27
N VAL A 26 -17.64 4.66 -9.06
CA VAL A 26 -16.60 5.53 -8.49
C VAL A 26 -15.38 4.64 -8.23
N SER A 27 -14.29 4.89 -8.96
CA SER A 27 -13.00 4.26 -8.67
C SER A 27 -12.55 4.71 -7.28
N ARG A 28 -12.49 3.77 -6.34
CA ARG A 28 -11.88 4.00 -5.03
C ARG A 28 -10.39 3.70 -5.13
N PHE A 29 -9.59 4.60 -4.61
CA PHE A 29 -8.16 4.43 -4.46
C PHE A 29 -7.86 4.62 -2.98
N ASP A 30 -7.27 3.61 -2.38
CA ASP A 30 -6.78 3.65 -1.01
C ASP A 30 -5.28 3.38 -1.06
N ALA A 31 -4.49 4.19 -0.36
CA ALA A 31 -3.07 3.97 -0.18
C ALA A 31 -2.69 4.14 1.29
N GLY A 32 -1.83 3.25 1.75
CA GLY A 32 -1.40 3.21 3.12
C GLY A 32 -0.32 2.16 3.31
N ILE A 33 0.48 2.36 4.34
CA ILE A 33 1.48 1.41 4.80
C ILE A 33 1.08 1.00 6.20
N GLU A 34 0.96 -0.30 6.42
CA GLU A 34 0.73 -0.86 7.74
C GLU A 34 1.93 -1.74 8.13
N VAL A 35 2.44 -1.52 9.34
CA VAL A 35 3.53 -2.31 9.93
C VAL A 35 2.99 -2.97 11.18
N LEU A 36 2.87 -4.28 11.13
CA LEU A 36 2.38 -5.11 12.23
C LEU A 36 3.58 -5.70 12.96
N THR A 37 3.69 -5.41 14.25
CA THR A 37 4.66 -6.02 15.16
C THR A 37 3.91 -6.85 16.21
N GLN A 38 4.63 -7.52 17.11
CA GLN A 38 4.00 -8.33 18.15
C GLN A 38 3.10 -7.52 19.09
N ASN A 39 3.53 -6.31 19.44
CA ASN A 39 2.89 -5.50 20.48
C ASN A 39 2.42 -4.13 19.96
N GLN A 40 2.72 -3.79 18.71
CA GLN A 40 2.37 -2.50 18.11
C GLN A 40 1.93 -2.67 16.66
N HIS A 41 0.94 -1.89 16.26
CA HIS A 41 0.45 -1.75 14.90
C HIS A 41 0.58 -0.29 14.49
N PHE A 42 1.38 -0.04 13.46
CA PHE A 42 1.53 1.26 12.85
C PHE A 42 0.71 1.28 11.57
N LYS A 43 -0.18 2.26 11.43
CA LYS A 43 -0.99 2.48 10.25
C LYS A 43 -0.79 3.89 9.75
N MET A 44 -0.08 4.02 8.63
CA MET A 44 0.10 5.28 7.93
C MET A 44 -0.89 5.33 6.77
N ASN A 45 -1.90 6.19 6.87
CA ASN A 45 -2.82 6.46 5.78
C ASN A 45 -2.33 7.69 5.02
N TYR A 46 -2.06 7.51 3.73
CA TYR A 46 -1.72 8.58 2.80
C TYR A 46 -2.55 8.36 1.54
N ASP A 47 -3.61 9.12 1.39
CA ASP A 47 -4.42 9.11 0.16
C ASP A 47 -3.56 9.51 -1.06
N THR A 48 -4.14 9.52 -2.27
CA THR A 48 -3.40 9.76 -3.52
C THR A 48 -2.39 10.91 -3.37
N PRO A 49 -1.07 10.67 -3.49
CA PRO A 49 -0.05 11.70 -3.26
C PRO A 49 -0.09 12.80 -4.35
N TYR A 50 -0.84 12.57 -5.42
CA TYR A 50 -1.01 13.50 -6.53
C TYR A 50 -2.00 14.64 -6.25
N ILE A 51 -2.74 14.59 -5.14
CA ILE A 51 -3.62 15.69 -4.72
C ILE A 51 -2.89 16.45 -3.61
N ARG A 52 -2.62 17.73 -3.88
CA ARG A 52 -1.94 18.60 -2.92
C ARG A 52 -2.78 18.77 -1.65
N ASN A 53 -2.09 18.82 -0.52
CA ASN A 53 -2.65 19.12 0.80
C ASN A 53 -3.71 18.11 1.28
N LEU A 54 -3.69 16.87 0.77
CA LEU A 54 -4.47 15.81 1.42
C LEU A 54 -3.84 15.47 2.78
N PRO A 55 -4.66 15.30 3.84
CA PRO A 55 -4.14 15.01 5.16
C PRO A 55 -3.55 13.60 5.21
N THR A 56 -2.31 13.50 5.68
CA THR A 56 -1.70 12.22 6.07
C THR A 56 -1.89 12.01 7.57
N ARG A 57 -2.18 10.78 7.99
CA ARG A 57 -2.35 10.41 9.40
C ARG A 57 -1.59 9.13 9.72
N LEU A 58 -0.87 9.15 10.84
CA LEU A 58 -0.26 7.99 11.45
C LEU A 58 -1.07 7.58 12.68
N GLU A 59 -1.57 6.36 12.69
CA GLU A 59 -2.22 5.73 13.82
C GLU A 59 -1.30 4.66 14.39
N ILE A 60 -1.08 4.70 15.71
CA ILE A 60 -0.22 3.75 16.42
C ILE A 60 -1.08 3.08 17.47
N THR A 61 -1.41 1.82 17.25
CA THR A 61 -2.04 0.99 18.28
C THR A 61 -0.95 0.23 19.01
N SER A 62 -0.88 0.37 20.33
CA SER A 62 0.05 -0.36 21.18
C SER A 62 -0.73 -1.23 22.15
N SER A 63 -0.23 -2.45 22.38
CA SER A 63 -0.81 -3.43 23.28
C SER A 63 0.26 -3.90 24.25
N SER A 64 -0.08 -3.89 25.53
CA SER A 64 0.71 -4.36 26.67
C SER A 64 -0.11 -5.39 27.44
N ASP A 65 0.50 -6.10 28.38
CA ASP A 65 -0.19 -7.12 29.19
C ASP A 65 -1.43 -6.58 29.93
N THR A 66 -1.49 -5.28 30.21
CA THR A 66 -2.54 -4.65 31.01
C THR A 66 -3.46 -3.72 30.22
N ASP A 67 -3.04 -3.24 29.06
CA ASP A 67 -3.79 -2.21 28.33
C ASP A 67 -3.49 -2.20 26.83
N THR A 68 -4.47 -1.77 26.03
CA THR A 68 -4.33 -1.52 24.60
C THR A 68 -4.84 -0.12 24.29
N GLY A 69 -3.96 0.72 23.74
CA GLY A 69 -4.25 2.12 23.43
C GLY A 69 -3.89 2.48 21.99
N THR A 70 -4.64 3.43 21.42
CA THR A 70 -4.38 3.98 20.09
C THR A 70 -4.02 5.46 20.18
N GLU A 71 -2.83 5.80 19.70
CA GLU A 71 -2.35 7.17 19.51
C GLU A 71 -2.51 7.58 18.05
N ASN A 72 -2.86 8.84 17.82
CA ASN A 72 -3.05 9.40 16.48
C ASN A 72 -2.20 10.64 16.28
N HIS A 73 -1.32 10.60 15.30
CA HIS A 73 -0.50 11.72 14.88
C HIS A 73 -1.03 12.30 13.55
N GLY A 74 -1.29 13.61 13.56
CA GLY A 74 -1.81 14.34 12.41
C GLY A 74 -3.17 15.02 12.69
N PRO A 75 -3.86 15.52 11.65
CA PRO A 75 -3.50 15.42 10.23
C PRO A 75 -2.30 16.29 9.84
N VAL A 76 -1.39 15.73 9.05
CA VAL A 76 -0.27 16.46 8.44
C VAL A 76 -0.67 16.86 7.03
N TYR A 77 -0.64 18.16 6.72
CA TYR A 77 -1.01 18.71 5.41
C TYR A 77 0.21 19.08 4.55
N GLU A 78 1.41 18.84 5.05
CA GLU A 78 2.64 19.17 4.35
C GLU A 78 2.79 18.28 3.10
N ASP A 79 3.09 18.92 1.97
CA ASP A 79 3.26 18.25 0.69
C ASP A 79 4.60 17.49 0.67
N PRO A 80 4.61 16.15 0.53
CA PRO A 80 5.85 15.37 0.52
C PRO A 80 6.79 15.77 -0.62
N PHE A 81 6.28 16.22 -1.76
CA PHE A 81 7.11 16.72 -2.87
C PHE A 81 7.84 18.01 -2.49
N ARG A 82 7.18 18.86 -1.69
CA ARG A 82 7.80 20.09 -1.20
C ARG A 82 8.92 19.77 -0.22
N VAL A 83 8.70 18.84 0.71
CA VAL A 83 9.72 18.37 1.66
C VAL A 83 10.95 17.84 0.92
N GLU A 84 10.75 17.05 -0.14
CA GLU A 84 11.85 16.50 -0.95
C GLU A 84 12.61 17.61 -1.70
N LEU A 85 11.90 18.57 -2.31
CA LEU A 85 12.54 19.69 -3.01
C LEU A 85 13.33 20.61 -2.08
N ASP A 86 12.84 20.84 -0.87
CA ASP A 86 13.55 21.62 0.15
C ASP A 86 14.83 20.87 0.59
N ALA A 87 14.76 19.56 0.81
CA ALA A 87 15.93 18.74 1.12
C ALA A 87 16.97 18.71 -0.02
N PHE A 88 16.50 18.65 -1.27
CA PHE A 88 17.36 18.73 -2.46
C PHE A 88 18.06 20.09 -2.56
N ARG A 89 17.31 21.19 -2.38
CA ARG A 89 17.86 22.54 -2.35
C ARG A 89 18.93 22.68 -1.28
N ASP A 90 18.68 22.18 -0.07
CA ASP A 90 19.63 22.27 1.03
C ASP A 90 20.90 21.44 0.79
N SER A 91 20.78 20.30 0.11
CA SER A 91 21.93 19.51 -0.33
C SER A 91 22.81 20.30 -1.32
N ILE A 92 22.21 21.07 -2.23
CA ILE A 92 22.94 21.91 -3.19
C ILE A 92 23.59 23.13 -2.51
N VAL A 93 22.82 23.84 -1.67
CA VAL A 93 23.24 25.14 -1.13
C VAL A 93 24.21 24.96 0.04
N ASN A 94 23.92 24.01 0.93
CA ASN A 94 24.67 23.82 2.18
C ASN A 94 25.58 22.59 2.16
N GLY A 95 25.50 21.75 1.13
CA GLY A 95 26.22 20.48 1.10
C GLY A 95 25.69 19.46 2.12
N THR A 96 24.47 19.63 2.61
CA THR A 96 23.84 18.68 3.53
C THR A 96 23.82 17.29 2.90
N PRO A 97 24.21 16.22 3.62
CA PRO A 97 24.13 14.87 3.08
C PRO A 97 22.69 14.52 2.69
N ASN A 98 22.52 14.05 1.45
CA ASN A 98 21.22 13.52 1.03
C ASN A 98 20.93 12.25 1.85
N ARG A 99 19.71 12.16 2.39
CA ARG A 99 19.24 10.98 3.12
C ARG A 99 19.16 9.75 2.22
N MET A 100 18.89 9.92 0.92
CA MET A 100 18.82 8.84 -0.06
C MET A 100 19.99 8.96 -1.04
N THR A 101 20.91 8.01 -1.01
CA THR A 101 22.06 7.98 -1.92
C THR A 101 21.69 7.35 -3.27
N LEU A 102 22.57 7.49 -4.26
CA LEU A 102 22.36 6.83 -5.56
C LEU A 102 22.46 5.30 -5.43
N GLU A 103 23.28 4.82 -4.51
CA GLU A 103 23.43 3.41 -4.17
C GLU A 103 22.14 2.85 -3.60
N ASP A 104 21.43 3.60 -2.74
CA ASP A 104 20.12 3.22 -2.21
C ASP A 104 19.10 3.10 -3.34
N SER A 105 19.01 4.10 -4.24
CA SER A 105 18.09 4.05 -5.38
C SER A 105 18.41 2.89 -6.34
N LEU A 106 19.69 2.54 -6.51
CA LEU A 106 20.10 1.38 -7.31
C LEU A 106 19.64 0.07 -6.65
N ALA A 107 19.72 -0.04 -5.32
CA ALA A 107 19.25 -1.21 -4.60
C ALA A 107 17.73 -1.43 -4.82
N ASP A 108 16.94 -0.36 -4.83
CA ASP A 108 15.50 -0.42 -5.13
C ASP A 108 15.23 -0.96 -6.54
N LEU A 109 15.97 -0.47 -7.55
CA LEU A 109 15.83 -0.95 -8.93
C LEU A 109 16.21 -2.43 -9.07
N LEU A 110 17.22 -2.89 -8.34
CA LEU A 110 17.60 -4.30 -8.31
C LEU A 110 16.53 -5.16 -7.65
N LEU A 111 15.89 -4.68 -6.58
CA LEU A 111 14.76 -5.33 -5.94
C LEU A 111 13.58 -5.46 -6.92
N PHE A 112 13.19 -4.38 -7.61
CA PHE A 112 12.11 -4.43 -8.61
C PHE A 112 12.41 -5.42 -9.74
N LYS A 113 13.66 -5.47 -10.20
CA LYS A 113 14.11 -6.46 -11.19
C LYS A 113 13.98 -7.89 -10.66
N ALA A 114 14.34 -8.14 -9.41
CA ALA A 114 14.21 -9.46 -8.80
C ALA A 114 12.73 -9.88 -8.70
N VAL A 115 11.86 -8.99 -8.21
CA VAL A 115 10.41 -9.21 -8.16
C VAL A 115 9.87 -9.50 -9.56
N GLY A 116 10.17 -8.65 -10.54
CA GLY A 116 9.70 -8.82 -11.92
C GLY A 116 10.11 -10.15 -12.55
N ARG A 117 11.33 -10.64 -12.26
CA ARG A 117 11.79 -11.97 -12.71
C ARG A 117 10.98 -13.13 -12.13
N HIS A 118 10.51 -13.02 -10.89
CA HIS A 118 9.70 -14.07 -10.26
C HIS A 118 8.27 -14.09 -10.81
N PHE A 119 7.69 -12.95 -11.18
CA PHE A 119 6.35 -12.87 -11.78
C PHE A 119 6.33 -13.14 -13.28
N HIS A 120 7.43 -12.85 -13.97
CA HIS A 120 7.63 -13.19 -15.37
C HIS A 120 8.35 -14.54 -15.49
N ALA A 121 7.73 -15.60 -14.98
CA ALA A 121 8.13 -16.95 -15.35
C ALA A 121 7.69 -17.23 -16.80
N PRO A 122 8.57 -17.77 -17.67
CA PRO A 122 8.17 -18.26 -18.99
C PRO A 122 7.21 -19.46 -18.90
#